data_AF-A0A2B4S0R5-F1
#
_entry.id   AF-A0A2B4S0R5-F1
#
_cell.length_a   1.000
_cell.length_b   1.000
_cell.length_c   1.000
_cell.angle_alpha   90.00
_cell.angle_beta   90.00
_cell.angle_gamma   90.00
#
_symmetry.space_group_name_H-M   'P 1'
#
loop_
_entity.id
_entity.type
_entity.pdbx_description
1 polymer ?
#
loop_
_entity_poly.entity_id
_entity_poly.type
_entity_poly.pdbx_seq_one_letter_code
_entity_poly.pdbx_strand_id
1 'polypeptide(L)'
;MLQNNHGLKQVRVFIFSFEQHWTSEENVWKLCEQIRDEKEQNLSEYYSVFISNDKRQVPLWMQKSAKDPLAPVVWDYHVLLLRRVNDKCLIYDLDSILPFPCPFEQYIQQAIQNDRQLKKHFHRKFRVIPAEIFLSTFASDRSHMKKPNGDWVKPPPPYSPIRSEESTMNLQEFIDMSQSEGEGQVMDYKTFVKNFTSTD
;
A
#
# COMPACT_ATOMS: atom_id res chain seq x y z
N MET A 1 31.49 3.12 9.84
CA MET A 1 30.39 4.03 9.43
C MET A 1 29.08 3.37 9.82
N LEU A 2 28.52 3.80 10.96
CA LEU A 2 27.27 3.31 11.51
C LEU A 2 26.13 4.00 10.76
N GLN A 3 25.41 3.28 9.89
CA GLN A 3 24.22 3.83 9.24
C GLN A 3 23.04 3.84 10.24
N ASN A 4 22.32 4.95 10.22
CA ASN A 4 21.25 5.35 11.13
C ASN A 4 20.12 4.32 11.27
N ASN A 5 20.18 3.49 12.31
CA ASN A 5 19.08 2.63 12.76
C ASN A 5 18.08 3.34 13.71
N HIS A 6 18.19 4.66 13.89
CA HIS A 6 17.33 5.42 14.80
C HIS A 6 15.96 5.78 14.19
N GLY A 7 15.89 6.15 12.91
CA GLY A 7 14.60 6.49 12.27
C GLY A 7 13.64 5.30 12.09
N LEU A 8 14.17 4.09 11.93
CA LEU A 8 13.36 2.85 11.85
C LEU A 8 12.68 2.48 13.18
N LYS A 9 13.20 2.96 14.33
CA LYS A 9 12.56 2.75 15.63
C LYS A 9 11.36 3.67 15.84
N GLN A 10 11.31 4.87 15.26
CA GLN A 10 10.20 5.82 15.44
C GLN A 10 8.99 5.53 14.55
N VAL A 11 9.19 5.12 13.28
CA VAL A 11 8.10 4.66 12.38
C VAL A 11 7.29 3.52 13.01
N ARG A 12 7.91 2.71 13.88
CA ARG A 12 7.23 1.65 14.63
C ARG A 12 6.28 2.16 15.72
N VAL A 13 6.51 3.31 16.35
CA VAL A 13 5.86 3.63 17.63
C VAL A 13 4.40 4.07 17.48
N PHE A 14 4.02 4.77 16.40
CA PHE A 14 2.65 5.27 16.28
C PHE A 14 1.66 4.26 15.69
N ILE A 15 2.07 3.49 14.67
CA ILE A 15 1.17 2.49 14.06
C ILE A 15 1.06 1.23 14.92
N PHE A 16 2.10 0.81 15.64
CA PHE A 16 1.98 -0.33 16.56
C PHE A 16 1.35 0.03 17.92
N SER A 17 1.16 1.31 18.26
CA SER A 17 0.44 1.65 19.50
C SER A 17 -1.07 1.38 19.41
N PHE A 18 -1.60 1.15 18.22
CA PHE A 18 -2.94 0.64 18.00
C PHE A 18 -2.80 -0.73 17.33
N GLU A 19 -3.11 -1.81 18.04
CA GLU A 19 -3.26 -3.17 17.48
C GLU A 19 -4.44 -3.28 16.47
N GLN A 20 -4.82 -2.18 15.80
CA GLN A 20 -6.03 -2.08 15.00
C GLN A 20 -5.67 -1.84 13.54
N HIS A 21 -5.76 -2.92 12.75
CA HIS A 21 -5.74 -2.89 11.30
C HIS A 21 -7.10 -2.40 10.78
N TRP A 22 -7.17 -1.13 10.38
CA TRP A 22 -8.37 -0.52 9.82
C TRP A 22 -8.58 -0.95 8.36
N THR A 23 -8.07 -0.14 7.43
CA THR A 23 -8.01 -0.38 5.99
C THR A 23 -6.60 -0.05 5.50
N SER A 24 -6.12 -0.76 4.49
CA SER A 24 -4.73 -0.62 4.05
C SER A 24 -4.44 0.76 3.48
N GLU A 25 -5.41 1.42 2.83
CA GLU A 25 -5.23 2.77 2.30
C GLU A 25 -5.04 3.84 3.38
N GLU A 26 -5.82 3.79 4.48
CA GLU A 26 -5.66 4.76 5.57
C GLU A 26 -4.40 4.49 6.38
N ASN A 27 -4.02 3.21 6.53
CA ASN A 27 -2.77 2.84 7.20
C ASN A 27 -1.54 3.38 6.45
N VAL A 28 -1.52 3.25 5.12
CA VAL A 28 -0.44 3.81 4.28
C VAL A 28 -0.48 5.34 4.28
N TRP A 29 -1.66 5.95 4.27
CA TRP A 29 -1.77 7.41 4.38
C TRP A 29 -1.20 7.93 5.70
N LYS A 30 -1.48 7.24 6.82
CA LYS A 30 -0.91 7.57 8.13
C LYS A 30 0.59 7.35 8.21
N LEU A 31 1.15 6.35 7.52
CA LEU A 31 2.61 6.24 7.36
C LEU A 31 3.19 7.47 6.67
N CYS A 32 2.59 7.90 5.55
CA CYS A 32 3.02 9.10 4.83
C CYS A 32 2.92 10.36 5.69
N GLU A 33 1.81 10.53 6.43
CA GLU A 33 1.59 11.66 7.35
C GLU A 33 2.69 11.71 8.42
N GLN A 34 2.98 10.59 9.04
CA GLN A 34 4.01 10.49 10.07
C GLN A 34 5.40 10.82 9.51
N ILE A 35 5.76 10.27 8.34
CA ILE A 35 7.04 10.55 7.67
C ILE A 35 7.19 12.05 7.38
N ARG A 36 6.12 12.70 6.89
CA ARG A 36 6.09 14.15 6.64
C ARG A 36 6.32 14.95 7.92
N ASP A 37 5.66 14.58 9.00
CA ASP A 37 5.63 15.36 10.23
C ASP A 37 6.91 15.19 11.07
N GLU A 38 7.51 14.00 11.08
CA GLU A 38 8.78 13.72 11.76
C GLU A 38 9.96 14.46 11.09
N LYS A 39 9.90 14.70 9.77
CA LYS A 39 10.94 15.37 8.96
C LYS A 39 12.34 14.74 9.05
N GLU A 40 12.47 13.53 9.59
CA GLU A 40 13.73 12.76 9.64
C GLU A 40 14.07 12.13 8.27
N GLN A 41 13.07 11.96 7.41
CA GLN A 41 13.17 11.31 6.12
C GLN A 41 12.54 12.17 5.03
N ASN A 42 13.04 12.05 3.80
CA ASN A 42 12.50 12.80 2.68
C ASN A 42 11.24 12.12 2.11
N LEU A 43 10.09 12.78 2.22
CA LEU A 43 8.81 12.25 1.74
C LEU A 43 8.81 11.97 0.23
N SER A 44 9.63 12.68 -0.55
CA SER A 44 9.76 12.46 -2.00
C SER A 44 10.39 11.10 -2.36
N GLU A 45 10.95 10.39 -1.38
CA GLU A 45 11.45 9.01 -1.54
C GLU A 45 10.33 7.96 -1.48
N TYR A 46 9.11 8.36 -1.13
CA TYR A 46 8.01 7.46 -0.82
C TYR A 46 6.87 7.52 -1.83
N TYR A 47 6.22 6.36 -2.02
CA TYR A 47 5.13 6.16 -2.95
C TYR A 47 4.07 5.27 -2.31
N SER A 48 2.81 5.68 -2.39
CA SER A 48 1.68 4.78 -2.15
C SER A 48 1.50 3.89 -3.38
N VAL A 49 1.32 2.58 -3.17
CA VAL A 49 1.10 1.62 -4.25
C VAL A 49 -0.21 0.90 -4.01
N PHE A 50 -1.20 1.22 -4.86
CA PHE A 50 -2.45 0.46 -4.93
C PHE A 50 -2.27 -0.73 -5.86
N ILE A 51 -2.72 -1.89 -5.41
CA ILE A 51 -2.68 -3.15 -6.15
C ILE A 51 -4.11 -3.60 -6.38
N SER A 52 -4.52 -3.70 -7.63
CA SER A 52 -5.85 -4.21 -8.02
C SER A 52 -5.82 -4.68 -9.47
N ASN A 53 -6.98 -5.00 -10.02
CA ASN A 53 -7.20 -5.26 -11.44
C ASN A 53 -8.67 -5.05 -11.81
N ASP A 54 -8.98 -5.20 -13.10
CA ASP A 54 -10.32 -4.98 -13.66
C ASP A 54 -11.40 -5.89 -13.06
N LYS A 55 -11.01 -6.97 -12.38
CA LYS A 55 -11.92 -7.90 -11.68
C LYS A 55 -11.96 -7.71 -10.18
N ARG A 56 -11.13 -6.82 -9.62
CA ARG A 56 -10.94 -6.65 -8.17
C ARG A 56 -10.69 -8.01 -7.50
N GLN A 57 -9.75 -8.74 -8.07
CA GLN A 57 -9.35 -10.07 -7.59
C GLN A 57 -7.84 -10.20 -7.77
N VAL A 58 -7.09 -9.76 -6.75
CA VAL A 58 -5.62 -9.82 -6.76
C VAL A 58 -5.12 -10.75 -5.66
N PRO A 59 -4.50 -11.89 -6.00
CA PRO A 59 -3.93 -12.79 -5.01
C PRO A 59 -2.59 -12.24 -4.48
N LEU A 60 -2.48 -12.18 -3.16
CA LEU A 60 -1.26 -11.82 -2.43
C LEU A 60 -0.92 -12.92 -1.40
N TRP A 61 0.33 -13.37 -1.40
CA TRP A 61 0.87 -14.36 -0.46
C TRP A 61 1.47 -13.70 0.78
N MET A 62 1.80 -14.51 1.79
CA MET A 62 2.45 -14.03 3.01
C MET A 62 1.64 -12.95 3.73
N GLN A 63 0.32 -13.11 3.79
CA GLN A 63 -0.61 -12.17 4.42
C GLN A 63 -1.04 -12.69 5.81
N LYS A 64 -1.15 -11.79 6.80
CA LYS A 64 -1.53 -12.12 8.19
C LYS A 64 -2.91 -12.76 8.32
N SER A 65 -3.82 -12.43 7.40
CA SER A 65 -5.18 -12.98 7.36
C SER A 65 -5.27 -14.37 6.71
N ALA A 66 -4.18 -14.87 6.11
CA ALA A 66 -4.14 -16.20 5.53
C ALA A 66 -4.08 -17.28 6.62
N LYS A 67 -4.78 -18.40 6.41
CA LYS A 67 -4.68 -19.58 7.29
C LYS A 67 -3.35 -20.33 7.10
N ASP A 68 -2.80 -20.25 5.90
CA ASP A 68 -1.51 -20.80 5.50
C ASP A 68 -0.79 -19.70 4.71
N PRO A 69 0.42 -19.28 5.11
CA PRO A 69 1.21 -18.28 4.38
C PRO A 69 1.45 -18.57 2.89
N LEU A 70 1.43 -19.86 2.51
CA LEU A 70 1.61 -20.31 1.12
C LEU A 70 0.30 -20.27 0.32
N ALA A 71 -0.84 -20.06 0.96
CA ALA A 71 -2.11 -19.78 0.30
C ALA A 71 -2.30 -18.26 0.15
N PRO A 72 -2.72 -17.77 -1.03
CA PRO A 72 -2.95 -16.35 -1.22
C PRO A 72 -4.25 -15.90 -0.55
N VAL A 73 -4.25 -14.66 -0.07
CA VAL A 73 -5.48 -13.90 0.16
C VAL A 73 -5.85 -13.19 -1.14
N VAL A 74 -7.10 -13.32 -1.57
CA VAL A 74 -7.59 -12.63 -2.76
C VAL A 74 -8.26 -11.33 -2.30
N TRP A 75 -7.60 -10.23 -2.60
CA TRP A 75 -8.08 -8.88 -2.28
C TRP A 75 -8.86 -8.29 -3.46
N ASP A 76 -9.80 -7.41 -3.15
CA ASP A 76 -10.40 -6.50 -4.12
C ASP A 76 -9.40 -5.41 -4.53
N TYR A 77 -8.72 -4.84 -3.54
CA TYR A 77 -7.50 -4.06 -3.70
C TYR A 77 -6.64 -4.18 -2.43
N HIS A 78 -5.36 -3.86 -2.54
CA HIS A 78 -4.47 -3.70 -1.37
C HIS A 78 -3.57 -2.50 -1.56
N VAL A 79 -3.16 -1.87 -0.45
CA VAL A 79 -2.27 -0.70 -0.49
C VAL A 79 -1.05 -0.96 0.37
N LEU A 80 0.12 -0.66 -0.20
CA LEU A 80 1.40 -0.71 0.49
C LEU A 80 2.16 0.60 0.28
N LEU A 81 3.16 0.86 1.11
CA LEU A 81 4.09 1.96 0.91
C LEU A 81 5.40 1.42 0.31
N LEU A 82 5.88 2.06 -0.74
CA LEU A 82 7.18 1.81 -1.34
C LEU A 82 8.10 2.99 -1.04
N ARG A 83 9.33 2.71 -0.59
CA ARG A 83 10.40 3.70 -0.49
C ARG A 83 11.49 3.39 -1.51
N ARG A 84 11.99 4.40 -2.20
CA ARG A 84 13.15 4.31 -3.09
C ARG A 84 14.22 5.32 -2.69
N VAL A 85 15.41 4.83 -2.41
CA VAL A 85 16.61 5.65 -2.20
C VAL A 85 17.71 5.15 -3.12
N ASN A 86 18.09 5.97 -4.10
CA ASN A 86 18.91 5.55 -5.23
C ASN A 86 18.28 4.33 -5.91
N ASP A 87 19.02 3.22 -6.01
CA ASP A 87 18.55 1.97 -6.62
C ASP A 87 18.00 0.96 -5.61
N LYS A 88 17.90 1.32 -4.33
CA LYS A 88 17.39 0.43 -3.29
C LYS A 88 15.92 0.73 -2.99
N CYS A 89 15.09 -0.29 -3.07
CA CYS A 89 13.66 -0.21 -2.78
C CYS A 89 13.26 -1.04 -1.55
N LEU A 90 12.40 -0.47 -0.71
CA LEU A 90 11.81 -1.11 0.46
C LEU A 90 10.28 -1.06 0.39
N ILE A 91 9.61 -2.12 0.83
CA ILE A 91 8.17 -2.26 0.92
C ILE A 91 7.74 -2.25 2.39
N TYR A 92 6.72 -1.47 2.71
CA TYR A 92 6.07 -1.44 4.00
C TYR A 92 4.62 -1.90 3.79
N ASP A 93 4.37 -3.16 4.13
CA ASP A 93 3.05 -3.77 4.10
C ASP A 93 2.69 -4.22 5.52
N LEU A 94 1.72 -3.55 6.12
CA LEU A 94 1.28 -3.83 7.49
C LEU A 94 0.49 -5.14 7.60
N ASP A 95 -0.02 -5.65 6.48
CA ASP A 95 -0.78 -6.90 6.41
C ASP A 95 0.10 -8.10 6.04
N SER A 96 1.40 -7.89 5.75
CA SER A 96 2.33 -8.98 5.47
C SER A 96 2.95 -9.61 6.72
N ILE A 97 3.27 -10.90 6.65
CA ILE A 97 4.12 -11.60 7.62
C ILE A 97 5.62 -11.49 7.30
N LEU A 98 5.98 -10.90 6.16
CA LEU A 98 7.37 -10.62 5.78
C LEU A 98 7.98 -9.55 6.70
N PRO A 99 9.32 -9.36 6.68
CA PRO A 99 9.95 -8.28 7.44
C PRO A 99 9.31 -6.93 7.16
N PHE A 100 9.29 -6.06 8.17
CA PHE A 100 8.76 -4.70 8.05
C PHE A 100 9.86 -3.69 8.45
N PRO A 101 10.42 -2.92 7.49
CA PRO A 101 10.21 -3.01 6.05
C PRO A 101 10.81 -4.28 5.41
N CYS A 102 10.32 -4.64 4.23
CA CYS A 102 10.79 -5.76 3.41
C CYS A 102 11.62 -5.26 2.22
N PRO A 103 12.78 -5.87 1.89
CA PRO A 103 13.44 -5.62 0.62
C PRO A 103 12.49 -5.87 -0.57
N PHE A 104 12.51 -4.99 -1.57
CA PHE A 104 11.59 -5.07 -2.71
C PHE A 104 11.65 -6.43 -3.41
N GLU A 105 12.84 -6.93 -3.70
CA GLU A 105 13.06 -8.21 -4.38
C GLU A 105 12.49 -9.38 -3.57
N GLN A 106 12.64 -9.35 -2.25
CA GLN A 106 12.08 -10.35 -1.35
C GLN A 106 10.54 -10.30 -1.38
N TYR A 107 9.95 -9.10 -1.33
CA TYR A 107 8.49 -8.93 -1.37
C TYR A 107 7.91 -9.39 -2.72
N ILE A 108 8.55 -9.02 -3.84
CA ILE A 108 8.17 -9.48 -5.18
C ILE A 108 8.24 -11.00 -5.27
N GLN A 109 9.30 -11.62 -4.77
CA GLN A 109 9.49 -13.07 -4.89
C GLN A 109 8.48 -13.85 -4.04
N GLN A 110 8.17 -13.39 -2.83
CA GLN A 110 7.41 -14.17 -1.85
C GLN A 110 5.93 -13.79 -1.76
N ALA A 111 5.61 -12.49 -1.73
CA ALA A 111 4.24 -11.99 -1.54
C ALA A 111 3.53 -11.74 -2.88
N ILE A 112 4.20 -11.15 -3.86
CA ILE A 112 3.61 -10.90 -5.18
C ILE A 112 3.73 -12.15 -6.06
N GLN A 113 4.87 -12.81 -6.12
CA GLN A 113 5.16 -13.91 -7.06
C GLN A 113 4.99 -13.50 -8.54
N ASN A 114 5.17 -14.42 -9.49
CA ASN A 114 5.16 -14.09 -10.91
C ASN A 114 3.76 -14.27 -11.54
N ASP A 115 3.23 -13.23 -12.21
CA ASP A 115 1.93 -13.28 -12.91
C ASP A 115 1.81 -14.42 -13.94
N ARG A 116 2.93 -14.92 -14.49
CA ARG A 116 2.93 -16.07 -15.42
C ARG A 116 2.39 -17.35 -14.78
N GLN A 117 2.40 -17.45 -13.45
CA GLN A 117 1.83 -18.58 -12.72
C GLN A 117 0.31 -18.44 -12.51
N LEU A 118 -0.26 -17.27 -12.82
CA LEU A 118 -1.65 -16.95 -12.61
C LEU A 118 -2.46 -16.97 -13.90
N LYS A 119 -3.76 -17.22 -13.76
CA LYS A 119 -4.72 -16.95 -14.83
C LYS A 119 -4.77 -15.44 -15.09
N LYS A 120 -4.93 -15.04 -16.36
CA LYS A 120 -4.90 -13.63 -16.79
C LYS A 120 -5.82 -12.70 -16.00
N HIS A 121 -6.99 -13.16 -15.57
CA HIS A 121 -7.92 -12.32 -14.80
C HIS A 121 -7.45 -12.03 -13.36
N PHE A 122 -6.46 -12.76 -12.86
CA PHE A 122 -5.80 -12.49 -11.58
C PHE A 122 -4.52 -11.67 -11.73
N HIS A 123 -4.14 -11.28 -12.95
CA HIS A 123 -2.94 -10.46 -13.15
C HIS A 123 -3.07 -9.14 -12.42
N ARG A 124 -1.99 -8.73 -11.76
CA ARG A 124 -1.99 -7.55 -10.88
C ARG A 124 -1.55 -6.35 -11.68
N LYS A 125 -2.20 -5.22 -11.41
CA LYS A 125 -1.75 -3.90 -11.82
C LYS A 125 -1.41 -3.10 -10.56
N PHE A 126 -0.50 -2.15 -10.73
CA PHE A 126 0.09 -1.37 -9.66
C PHE A 126 -0.06 0.11 -10.02
N ARG A 127 -0.89 0.84 -9.28
CA ARG A 127 -0.93 2.29 -9.36
C ARG A 127 0.04 2.85 -8.35
N VAL A 128 1.09 3.52 -8.83
CA VAL A 128 2.17 4.09 -8.02
C VAL A 128 1.99 5.60 -7.95
N ILE A 129 1.70 6.13 -6.77
CA ILE A 129 1.44 7.55 -6.52
C ILE A 129 2.52 8.11 -5.59
N PRO A 130 3.18 9.23 -5.93
CA PRO A 130 4.09 9.90 -4.99
C PRO A 130 3.38 10.22 -3.67
N ALA A 131 4.06 10.01 -2.53
CA ALA A 131 3.45 10.17 -1.22
C ALA A 131 2.89 11.59 -0.96
N GLU A 132 3.54 12.62 -1.50
CA GLU A 132 3.06 14.01 -1.44
C GLU A 132 1.69 14.18 -2.12
N ILE A 133 1.54 13.63 -3.33
CA ILE A 133 0.29 13.65 -4.08
C ILE A 133 -0.77 12.84 -3.35
N PHE A 134 -0.42 11.66 -2.83
CA PHE A 134 -1.34 10.84 -2.06
C PHE A 134 -1.86 11.58 -0.81
N LEU A 135 -1.00 12.29 -0.08
CA LEU A 135 -1.41 13.07 1.08
C LEU A 135 -2.32 14.24 0.73
N SER A 136 -2.10 14.93 -0.39
CA SER A 136 -2.88 16.10 -0.77
C SER A 136 -4.22 15.78 -1.44
N THR A 137 -4.31 14.65 -2.15
CA THR A 137 -5.46 14.35 -3.03
C THR A 137 -6.38 13.25 -2.50
N PHE A 138 -5.89 12.31 -1.70
CA PHE A 138 -6.67 11.17 -1.25
C PHE A 138 -7.78 11.56 -0.26
N ALA A 139 -8.97 10.98 -0.45
CA ALA A 139 -10.11 11.13 0.42
C ALA A 139 -10.91 9.83 0.53
N SER A 140 -11.33 9.49 1.75
CA SER A 140 -12.20 8.35 2.05
C SER A 140 -13.14 8.71 3.18
N ASP A 141 -14.45 8.65 2.90
CA ASP A 141 -15.51 8.78 3.92
C ASP A 141 -15.82 7.45 4.61
N ARG A 142 -15.09 6.38 4.26
CA ARG A 142 -15.22 5.00 4.75
C ARG A 142 -16.56 4.34 4.42
N SER A 143 -17.38 4.93 3.56
CA SER A 143 -18.68 4.37 3.16
C SER A 143 -18.57 2.94 2.62
N HIS A 144 -17.48 2.62 1.93
CA HIS A 144 -17.19 1.27 1.41
C HIS A 144 -17.02 0.19 2.50
N MET A 145 -16.71 0.59 3.74
CA MET A 145 -16.60 -0.31 4.90
C MET A 145 -17.91 -0.48 5.66
N LYS A 146 -19.02 0.10 5.16
CA LYS A 146 -20.36 -0.09 5.72
C LYS A 146 -21.10 -1.21 4.97
N LYS A 147 -21.72 -2.09 5.72
CA LYS A 147 -22.69 -3.07 5.21
C LYS A 147 -23.98 -2.37 4.78
N PRO A 148 -24.84 -3.02 3.98
CA PRO A 148 -26.13 -2.44 3.57
C PRO A 148 -27.05 -2.02 4.73
N ASN A 149 -26.92 -2.66 5.89
CA ASN A 149 -27.68 -2.34 7.09
C ASN A 149 -27.10 -1.15 7.90
N GLY A 150 -25.99 -0.55 7.44
CA GLY A 150 -25.30 0.55 8.11
C GLY A 150 -24.21 0.16 9.10
N ASP A 151 -24.09 -1.13 9.44
CA ASP A 151 -23.06 -1.62 10.35
C ASP A 151 -21.68 -1.62 9.69
N TRP A 152 -20.64 -1.45 10.50
CA TRP A 152 -19.27 -1.54 10.02
C TRP A 152 -18.84 -2.99 9.75
N VAL A 153 -18.08 -3.21 8.68
CA VAL A 153 -17.40 -4.48 8.40
C VAL A 153 -16.31 -4.74 9.46
N LYS A 154 -15.56 -3.69 9.81
CA LYS A 154 -14.62 -3.63 10.93
C LYS A 154 -14.79 -2.27 11.62
N PRO A 155 -14.57 -2.15 12.95
CA PRO A 155 -14.61 -0.86 13.62
C PRO A 155 -13.77 0.18 12.86
N PRO A 156 -14.24 1.41 12.64
CA PRO A 156 -13.47 2.43 11.94
C PRO A 156 -12.40 3.05 12.86
N PRO A 157 -11.36 3.67 12.29
CA PRO A 157 -10.37 4.40 13.07
C PRO A 157 -11.00 5.50 13.95
N PRO A 158 -10.41 5.79 15.12
CA PRO A 158 -10.94 6.79 16.06
C PRO A 158 -10.76 8.24 15.59
N TYR A 159 -9.94 8.46 14.56
CA TYR A 159 -9.76 9.76 13.93
C TYR A 159 -10.77 9.99 12.82
N SER A 160 -11.05 11.26 12.53
CA SER A 160 -11.97 11.69 11.47
C SER A 160 -11.59 11.11 10.10
N PRO A 161 -12.56 10.83 9.22
CA PRO A 161 -12.27 10.36 7.86
C PRO A 161 -11.31 11.31 7.12
N ILE A 162 -10.42 10.75 6.31
CA ILE A 162 -9.42 11.50 5.53
C ILE A 162 -10.14 12.22 4.38
N ARG A 163 -9.84 13.49 4.20
CA ARG A 163 -10.43 14.37 3.18
C ARG A 163 -9.33 15.19 2.51
N SER A 164 -9.52 15.51 1.24
CA SER A 164 -8.72 16.49 0.52
C SER A 164 -9.49 17.80 0.38
N GLU A 165 -8.87 18.83 -0.21
CA GLU A 165 -9.59 20.07 -0.55
C GLU A 165 -10.73 19.83 -1.54
N GLU A 166 -10.55 18.88 -2.46
CA GLU A 166 -11.45 18.68 -3.60
C GLU A 166 -12.47 17.55 -3.40
N SER A 167 -12.19 16.61 -2.48
CA SER A 167 -13.03 15.42 -2.31
C SER A 167 -13.18 14.96 -0.86
N THR A 168 -14.32 14.35 -0.59
CA THR A 168 -14.58 13.62 0.65
C THR A 168 -14.52 12.10 0.45
N MET A 169 -14.51 11.64 -0.79
CA MET A 169 -14.46 10.23 -1.17
C MET A 169 -14.05 10.11 -2.65
N ASN A 170 -12.81 9.69 -2.90
CA ASN A 170 -12.30 9.41 -4.23
C ASN A 170 -11.52 8.08 -4.30
N LEU A 171 -11.65 7.22 -3.29
CA LEU A 171 -10.97 5.92 -3.22
C LEU A 171 -11.09 5.10 -4.52
N GLN A 172 -12.22 5.16 -5.22
CA GLN A 172 -12.41 4.42 -6.46
C GLN A 172 -11.42 4.83 -7.56
N GLU A 173 -11.02 6.11 -7.62
CA GLU A 173 -10.05 6.63 -8.60
C GLU A 173 -8.63 6.07 -8.34
N PHE A 174 -8.30 5.77 -7.08
CA PHE A 174 -7.04 5.13 -6.70
C PHE A 174 -7.05 3.62 -6.94
N ILE A 175 -8.22 2.97 -6.81
CA ILE A 175 -8.39 1.54 -7.09
C ILE A 175 -8.46 1.27 -8.60
N ASP A 176 -9.01 2.20 -9.38
CA ASP A 176 -9.12 2.07 -10.82
C ASP A 176 -7.72 1.94 -11.46
N MET A 177 -7.56 0.96 -12.34
CA MET A 177 -6.29 0.63 -13.00
C MET A 177 -6.32 0.97 -14.50
N SER A 178 -7.17 1.90 -14.91
CA SER A 178 -7.13 2.56 -16.22
C SER A 178 -6.02 3.62 -16.23
N GLN A 179 -5.36 3.79 -17.37
CA GLN A 179 -4.24 4.75 -17.50
C GLN A 179 -4.69 6.20 -17.70
N SER A 180 -5.96 6.42 -18.03
CA SER A 180 -6.49 7.74 -18.38
C SER A 180 -6.98 8.56 -17.19
N GLU A 181 -7.10 7.95 -16.02
CA GLU A 181 -7.78 8.53 -14.86
C GLU A 181 -6.95 8.38 -13.58
N GLY A 182 -7.16 9.30 -12.64
CA GLY A 182 -6.58 9.26 -11.29
C GLY A 182 -5.11 9.62 -11.20
N GLU A 183 -4.62 9.75 -9.96
CA GLU A 183 -3.25 10.15 -9.66
C GLU A 183 -2.21 9.04 -9.89
N GLY A 184 -0.97 9.44 -10.17
CA GLY A 184 0.16 8.52 -10.31
C GLY A 184 0.19 7.71 -11.61
N GLN A 185 0.96 6.62 -11.63
CA GLN A 185 1.18 5.80 -12.82
C GLN A 185 0.70 4.36 -12.62
N VAL A 186 -0.08 3.84 -13.56
CA VAL A 186 -0.50 2.43 -13.57
C VAL A 186 0.48 1.58 -14.37
N MET A 187 1.01 0.54 -13.73
CA MET A 187 2.00 -0.39 -14.26
C MET A 187 1.46 -1.82 -14.24
N ASP A 188 1.83 -2.62 -15.23
CA ASP A 188 1.70 -4.08 -15.14
C ASP A 188 2.84 -4.68 -14.29
N TYR A 189 2.74 -5.96 -13.94
CA TYR A 189 3.77 -6.66 -13.16
C TYR A 189 5.18 -6.50 -13.75
N LYS A 190 5.34 -6.65 -15.08
CA LYS A 190 6.65 -6.60 -15.72
C LYS A 190 7.28 -5.22 -15.60
N THR A 191 6.49 -4.17 -15.83
CA THR A 191 6.93 -2.78 -15.77
C THR A 191 7.24 -2.38 -14.33
N PHE A 192 6.38 -2.77 -13.38
CA PHE A 192 6.58 -2.51 -11.96
C PHE A 192 7.89 -3.12 -11.45
N VAL A 193 8.12 -4.41 -11.71
CA VAL A 193 9.37 -5.09 -11.31
C VAL A 193 10.59 -4.44 -11.97
N LYS A 194 10.53 -4.15 -13.28
CA LYS A 194 11.62 -3.50 -13.99
C LYS A 194 12.00 -2.13 -13.40
N ASN A 195 11.02 -1.35 -12.93
CA ASN A 195 11.24 0.01 -12.48
C ASN A 195 11.84 0.10 -11.06
N PHE A 196 11.66 -0.94 -10.23
CA PHE A 196 11.95 -0.91 -8.80
C PHE A 196 12.90 -2.01 -8.31
N THR A 197 13.24 -3.00 -9.14
CA THR A 197 14.35 -3.91 -8.82
C THR A 197 15.68 -3.18 -8.91
N SER A 198 16.55 -3.41 -7.94
CA SER A 198 17.91 -2.86 -7.89
C SER A 198 18.69 -3.26 -9.15
N THR A 199 19.33 -2.30 -9.80
CA THR A 199 20.35 -2.57 -10.81
C THR A 199 21.69 -2.59 -10.10
N ASP A 200 22.18 -3.79 -9.77
CA ASP A 200 23.56 -3.97 -9.30
C ASP A 200 24.58 -3.53 -10.38
#